data_AF-A0A957PAB6-F1
#
_entry.id   AF-A0A957PAB6-F1
#
_cell.length_a   1.000
_cell.length_b   1.000
_cell.length_c   1.000
_cell.angle_alpha   90.00
_cell.angle_beta   90.00
_cell.angle_gamma   90.00
#
_symmetry.space_group_name_H-M   'P 1'
#
loop_
_entity.id
_entity.type
_entity.pdbx_description
1 polymer ?
#
loop_
_entity_poly.entity_id
_entity_poly.type
_entity_poly.pdbx_seq_one_letter_code
_entity_poly.pdbx_strand_id
1 'polypeptide(L)'
;MENNQKQNRLHAFVEQEVITNQSMLVEWLLDNGQFVNDDIENLYPQIGLNTGRCCECGGEDRELDEDEMCADCQGPQEIFEWWLVTSWFAEKLKKHGEPILTNDYGTWWGRTCTGQAIYLDGVIEMIYDHLQ
;
A
#
# COMPACT_ATOMS: atom_id res chain seq x y z
N MET A 1 -24.14 16.30 -4.87
CA MET A 1 -23.72 16.44 -6.29
C MET A 1 -22.21 16.48 -6.40
N GLU A 2 -21.52 17.24 -5.55
CA GLU A 2 -20.04 17.34 -5.50
C GLU A 2 -19.33 16.00 -5.20
N ASN A 3 -19.82 15.21 -4.21
CA ASN A 3 -19.26 13.87 -3.93
C ASN A 3 -19.31 12.91 -5.13
N ASN A 4 -20.36 12.98 -5.95
CA ASN A 4 -20.48 12.11 -7.12
C ASN A 4 -19.48 12.51 -8.20
N GLN A 5 -19.19 13.82 -8.35
CA GLN A 5 -18.15 14.30 -9.26
C GLN A 5 -16.75 13.87 -8.81
N LYS A 6 -16.44 13.93 -7.51
CA LYS A 6 -15.15 13.43 -6.98
C LYS A 6 -15.00 11.94 -7.24
N GLN A 7 -16.02 11.14 -6.94
CA GLN A 7 -16.00 9.69 -7.18
C GLN A 7 -15.79 9.34 -8.66
N ASN A 8 -16.43 10.04 -9.60
CA ASN A 8 -16.22 9.81 -11.03
C ASN A 8 -14.78 10.13 -11.46
N ARG A 9 -14.15 11.16 -10.86
CA ARG A 9 -12.75 11.50 -11.14
C ARG A 9 -11.80 10.46 -10.57
N LEU A 10 -12.04 9.98 -9.35
CA LEU A 10 -11.27 8.89 -8.74
C LEU A 10 -11.38 7.61 -9.55
N HIS A 11 -12.58 7.29 -10.04
CA HIS A 11 -12.80 6.14 -10.92
C HIS A 11 -11.96 6.24 -12.20
N ALA A 12 -12.03 7.38 -12.90
CA ALA A 12 -11.25 7.61 -14.11
C ALA A 12 -9.73 7.59 -13.86
N PHE A 13 -9.30 8.07 -12.69
CA PHE A 13 -7.91 8.00 -12.25
C PHE A 13 -7.46 6.55 -12.05
N VAL A 14 -8.24 5.74 -11.34
CA VAL A 14 -7.94 4.31 -11.14
C VAL A 14 -7.89 3.55 -12.45
N GLU A 15 -8.81 3.81 -13.38
CA GLU A 15 -8.82 3.15 -14.70
C GLU A 15 -7.55 3.44 -15.53
N GLN A 16 -6.87 4.56 -15.26
CA GLN A 16 -5.62 4.90 -15.94
C GLN A 16 -4.40 4.24 -15.29
N GLU A 17 -4.41 4.14 -13.96
CA GLU A 17 -3.21 3.81 -13.20
C GLU A 17 -3.17 2.36 -12.68
N VAL A 18 -4.34 1.73 -12.55
CA VAL A 18 -4.50 0.35 -12.06
C VAL A 18 -4.99 -0.52 -13.20
N ILE A 19 -4.15 -1.48 -13.60
CA ILE A 19 -4.31 -2.20 -14.88
C ILE A 19 -5.13 -3.46 -14.68
N THR A 20 -4.67 -4.38 -13.82
CA THR A 20 -5.33 -5.67 -13.63
C THR A 20 -4.91 -6.35 -12.34
N ASN A 21 -5.81 -7.15 -11.75
CA ASN A 21 -5.49 -7.98 -10.62
C ASN A 21 -4.64 -9.18 -11.08
N GLN A 22 -3.53 -9.41 -10.40
CA GLN A 22 -2.60 -10.51 -10.68
C GLN A 22 -2.20 -11.26 -9.40
N SER A 23 -3.08 -11.30 -8.37
CA SER A 23 -2.80 -11.98 -7.10
C SER A 23 -2.26 -13.40 -7.31
N MET A 24 -2.97 -14.21 -8.10
CA MET A 24 -2.57 -15.59 -8.38
C MET A 24 -1.17 -15.73 -9.00
N LEU A 25 -0.79 -14.80 -9.88
CA LEU A 25 0.53 -14.84 -10.52
C LEU A 25 1.62 -14.48 -9.52
N VAL A 26 1.44 -13.39 -8.78
CA VAL A 26 2.45 -12.89 -7.84
C VAL A 26 2.63 -13.86 -6.67
N GLU A 27 1.53 -14.39 -6.11
CA GLU A 27 1.58 -15.44 -5.08
C GLU A 27 2.32 -16.68 -5.57
N TRP A 28 1.99 -17.16 -6.79
CA TRP A 28 2.70 -18.30 -7.37
C TRP A 28 4.21 -18.03 -7.54
N LEU A 29 4.60 -16.82 -7.93
CA LEU A 29 6.01 -16.46 -8.07
C LEU A 29 6.74 -16.40 -6.73
N LEU A 30 6.09 -15.88 -5.68
CA LEU A 30 6.60 -15.87 -4.30
C LEU A 30 6.77 -17.31 -3.77
N ASP A 31 5.78 -18.16 -3.96
CA ASP A 31 5.80 -19.57 -3.52
C ASP A 31 6.92 -20.37 -4.21
N ASN A 32 7.24 -20.03 -5.46
CA ASN A 32 8.32 -20.67 -6.22
C ASN A 32 9.69 -20.01 -6.00
N GLY A 33 9.79 -19.07 -5.04
CA GLY A 33 11.03 -18.39 -4.68
C GLY A 33 11.62 -17.55 -5.82
N GLN A 34 10.79 -17.09 -6.77
CA GLN A 34 11.23 -16.10 -7.76
C GLN A 34 11.43 -14.74 -7.11
N PHE A 35 10.74 -14.48 -6.00
CA PHE A 35 10.88 -13.31 -5.15
C PHE A 35 10.94 -13.75 -3.70
N VAL A 36 11.52 -12.89 -2.86
CA VAL A 36 11.49 -12.99 -1.41
C VAL A 36 10.82 -11.76 -0.83
N ASN A 37 10.40 -11.84 0.43
CA ASN A 37 9.80 -10.72 1.15
C ASN A 37 10.66 -9.45 1.13
N ASP A 38 11.98 -9.60 1.12
CA ASP A 38 12.95 -8.50 1.07
C ASP A 38 12.91 -7.72 -0.26
N ASP A 39 12.32 -8.29 -1.32
CA ASP A 39 12.11 -7.63 -2.61
C ASP A 39 10.87 -6.71 -2.60
N ILE A 40 10.02 -6.81 -1.56
CA ILE A 40 8.79 -6.03 -1.44
C ILE A 40 9.09 -4.77 -0.62
N GLU A 41 9.09 -3.63 -1.31
CA GLU A 41 9.29 -2.33 -0.68
C GLU A 41 8.11 -1.98 0.23
N ASN A 42 8.38 -1.34 1.37
CA ASN A 42 7.42 -1.03 2.43
C ASN A 42 6.68 -2.24 3.02
N LEU A 43 7.09 -3.48 2.73
CA LEU A 43 6.47 -4.65 3.36
C LEU A 43 6.53 -4.56 4.88
N TYR A 44 7.64 -4.07 5.42
CA TYR A 44 7.78 -3.74 6.83
C TYR A 44 7.64 -2.22 6.96
N PRO A 45 6.47 -1.70 7.39
CA PRO A 45 6.30 -0.27 7.53
C PRO A 45 7.28 0.22 8.61
N GLN A 46 8.01 1.30 8.32
CA GLN A 46 8.87 1.95 9.30
C GLN A 46 7.99 2.70 10.33
N ILE A 47 7.23 1.96 11.12
CA ILE A 47 6.52 2.50 12.27
C ILE A 47 7.61 2.86 13.29
N GLY A 48 8.03 4.12 13.35
CA GLY A 48 8.94 4.55 14.41
C GLY A 48 9.72 5.85 14.28
N LEU A 49 9.90 6.45 13.09
CA LEU A 49 10.79 7.64 13.00
C LEU A 49 10.12 8.99 12.76
N ASN A 50 8.82 9.08 12.41
CA ASN A 50 8.26 10.42 12.15
C ASN A 50 6.76 10.66 12.40
N THR A 51 6.00 9.73 12.97
CA THR A 51 4.57 9.99 13.28
C THR A 51 4.11 9.55 14.67
N GLY A 52 4.97 8.91 15.47
CA GLY A 52 4.70 8.61 16.90
C GLY A 52 3.42 7.80 17.20
N ARG A 53 2.76 7.25 16.16
CA ARG A 53 1.42 6.68 16.31
C ARG A 53 1.40 5.23 15.86
N CYS A 54 1.51 4.36 16.85
CA CYS A 54 1.22 2.92 16.76
C CYS A 54 -0.24 2.70 16.34
N CYS A 55 -0.46 1.78 15.40
CA CYS A 55 -1.73 1.63 14.67
C CYS A 55 -2.94 1.23 15.52
N GLU A 56 -2.77 0.71 16.75
CA GLU A 56 -3.90 0.37 17.63
C GLU A 56 -3.75 0.74 19.11
N CYS A 57 -2.58 1.21 19.57
CA CYS A 57 -2.34 1.33 21.02
C CYS A 57 -2.67 2.69 21.66
N GLY A 58 -3.16 3.68 20.92
CA GLY A 58 -3.54 4.99 21.49
C GLY A 58 -2.41 5.70 22.26
N GLY A 59 -1.15 5.40 21.91
CA GLY A 59 0.02 5.86 22.65
C GLY A 59 0.12 7.39 22.67
N GLU A 60 0.30 7.94 23.86
CA GLU A 60 0.79 9.31 24.03
C GLU A 60 2.27 9.39 23.68
N ASP A 61 2.70 10.53 23.15
CA ASP A 61 4.09 10.84 22.81
C ASP A 61 5.02 10.51 23.99
N ARG A 62 5.72 9.38 23.91
CA ARG A 62 6.84 9.05 24.78
C ARG A 62 8.02 8.60 23.94
N GLU A 63 9.21 8.97 24.39
CA GLU A 63 10.44 8.29 24.00
C GLU A 63 10.28 6.83 24.44
N LEU A 64 9.86 5.97 23.52
CA LEU A 64 9.81 4.53 23.73
C LEU A 64 11.23 4.02 23.54
N ASP A 65 11.78 3.32 24.54
CA ASP A 65 12.97 2.51 24.34
C ASP A 65 12.73 1.50 23.19
N GLU A 66 13.77 1.08 22.46
CA GLU A 66 13.66 0.11 21.34
C GLU A 66 12.90 -1.18 21.76
N ASP A 67 12.90 -1.49 23.06
CA ASP A 67 12.21 -2.64 23.68
C ASP A 67 10.70 -2.38 24.01
N GLU A 68 10.20 -1.14 23.91
CA GLU A 68 8.80 -0.76 24.19
C GLU A 68 7.94 -0.54 22.93
N MET A 69 8.51 -0.78 21.74
CA MET A 69 7.77 -0.67 20.49
C MET A 69 6.81 -1.87 20.34
N CYS A 70 5.50 -1.61 20.26
CA CYS A 70 4.44 -2.63 20.23
C CYS A 70 4.78 -3.80 19.29
N ALA A 71 4.86 -5.01 19.82
CA ALA A 71 5.20 -6.22 19.05
C ALA A 71 4.23 -6.49 17.89
N ASP A 72 2.95 -6.13 18.05
CA ASP A 72 1.93 -6.24 16.99
C ASP A 72 2.14 -5.23 15.85
N CYS A 73 2.97 -4.20 16.07
CA CYS A 73 3.33 -3.20 15.06
C CYS A 73 4.65 -3.51 14.33
N GLN A 74 5.29 -4.67 14.60
CA GLN A 74 6.57 -5.05 13.98
C GLN A 74 6.41 -6.05 12.82
N GLY A 75 5.18 -6.43 12.48
CA GLY A 75 4.88 -7.41 11.44
C GLY A 75 4.94 -6.83 10.02
N PRO A 76 5.14 -7.69 9.01
CA PRO A 76 4.92 -7.28 7.62
C PRO A 76 3.46 -6.89 7.42
N GLN A 77 3.20 -5.94 6.54
CA GLN A 77 1.84 -5.61 6.11
C GLN A 77 1.19 -6.85 5.49
N GLU A 78 -0.05 -7.12 5.87
CA GLU A 78 -0.84 -8.18 5.24
C GLU A 78 -1.31 -7.71 3.86
N ILE A 79 -0.91 -8.44 2.82
CA ILE A 79 -1.27 -8.15 1.43
C ILE A 79 -2.39 -9.11 1.02
N PHE A 80 -3.56 -8.56 0.68
CA PHE A 80 -4.71 -9.35 0.26
C PHE A 80 -4.82 -9.47 -1.26
N GLU A 81 -4.35 -8.46 -2.00
CA GLU A 81 -4.48 -8.41 -3.45
C GLU A 81 -3.23 -7.82 -4.11
N TRP A 82 -2.81 -8.37 -5.24
CA TRP A 82 -1.76 -7.79 -6.08
C TRP A 82 -2.34 -7.16 -7.34
N TRP A 83 -2.10 -5.87 -7.51
CA TRP A 83 -2.58 -5.11 -8.67
C TRP A 83 -1.41 -4.64 -9.51
N LEU A 84 -1.39 -4.98 -10.79
CA LEU A 84 -0.45 -4.42 -11.74
C LEU A 84 -0.78 -2.94 -11.94
N VAL A 85 0.20 -2.06 -11.75
CA VAL A 85 0.04 -0.61 -11.80
C VAL A 85 1.09 0.04 -12.69
N THR A 86 0.89 1.29 -13.07
CA THR A 86 1.94 2.07 -13.73
C THR A 86 3.08 2.37 -12.77
N SER A 87 4.30 2.51 -13.29
CA SER A 87 5.46 2.88 -12.46
C SER A 87 5.29 4.26 -11.81
N TRP A 88 4.62 5.20 -12.50
CA TRP A 88 4.31 6.51 -11.91
C TRP A 88 3.42 6.37 -10.68
N PHE A 89 2.39 5.53 -10.76
CA PHE A 89 1.46 5.34 -9.67
C PHE A 89 2.07 4.56 -8.50
N ALA A 90 2.90 3.55 -8.80
CA ALA A 90 3.66 2.83 -7.79
C ALA A 90 4.54 3.76 -6.94
N GLU A 91 5.21 4.74 -7.56
CA GLU A 91 6.01 5.74 -6.83
C GLU A 91 5.17 6.64 -5.91
N LYS A 92 3.88 6.85 -6.23
CA LYS A 92 2.95 7.57 -5.35
C LYS A 92 2.55 6.68 -4.18
N LEU A 93 2.10 5.46 -4.45
CA LEU A 93 1.73 4.47 -3.45
C LEU A 93 2.87 4.22 -2.45
N LYS A 94 4.09 4.04 -2.95
CA LYS A 94 5.30 3.87 -2.15
C LYS A 94 5.53 5.00 -1.14
N LYS A 95 5.27 6.26 -1.54
CA LYS A 95 5.39 7.43 -0.64
C LYS A 95 4.32 7.45 0.45
N HIS A 96 3.20 6.77 0.23
CA HIS A 96 2.15 6.57 1.21
C HIS A 96 2.36 5.32 2.07
N GLY A 97 3.49 4.63 1.92
CA GLY A 97 3.83 3.45 2.73
C GLY A 97 3.20 2.15 2.23
N GLU A 98 2.61 2.13 1.04
CA GLU A 98 2.01 0.93 0.47
C GLU A 98 3.09 -0.07 0.02
N PRO A 99 2.85 -1.39 0.17
CA PRO A 99 3.73 -2.43 -0.33
C PRO A 99 3.86 -2.41 -1.86
N ILE A 100 5.09 -2.38 -2.37
CA ILE A 100 5.37 -2.37 -3.81
C ILE A 100 6.39 -3.45 -4.17
N LEU A 101 6.04 -4.28 -5.15
CA LEU A 101 6.95 -5.24 -5.77
C LEU A 101 7.28 -4.76 -7.19
N THR A 102 8.54 -4.52 -7.49
CA THR A 102 8.99 -4.07 -8.82
C THR A 102 10.08 -4.96 -9.38
N ASN A 103 9.97 -5.34 -10.66
CA ASN A 103 11.02 -6.06 -11.39
C ASN A 103 10.94 -5.79 -12.90
N ASP A 104 11.69 -6.55 -13.68
CA ASP A 104 11.74 -6.45 -15.15
C ASP A 104 10.42 -6.83 -15.85
N TYR A 105 9.53 -7.55 -15.18
CA TYR A 105 8.25 -8.00 -15.73
C TYR A 105 7.09 -7.05 -15.40
N GLY A 106 7.18 -6.29 -14.32
CA GLY A 106 6.11 -5.40 -13.92
C GLY A 106 6.32 -4.72 -12.57
N THR A 107 5.33 -3.90 -12.21
CA THR A 107 5.23 -3.21 -10.93
C THR A 107 3.87 -3.50 -10.33
N TRP A 108 3.85 -4.14 -9.16
CA TRP A 108 2.64 -4.51 -8.46
C TRP A 108 2.50 -3.76 -7.15
N TRP A 109 1.28 -3.30 -6.91
CA TRP A 109 0.83 -2.81 -5.62
C TRP A 109 0.25 -3.97 -4.82
N GLY A 110 0.85 -4.24 -3.67
CA GLY A 110 0.33 -5.16 -2.66
C GLY A 110 -0.70 -4.45 -1.80
N ARG A 111 -1.96 -4.54 -2.19
CA ARG A 111 -3.06 -3.85 -1.52
C ARG A 111 -3.41 -4.56 -0.21
N THR A 112 -3.48 -3.78 0.86
CA THR A 112 -3.70 -4.24 2.25
C THR A 112 -5.17 -4.19 2.68
N CYS A 113 -6.09 -3.98 1.74
CA CYS A 113 -7.54 -4.04 1.92
C CYS A 113 -8.19 -4.83 0.78
N THR A 114 -9.35 -5.44 1.02
CA THR A 114 -10.12 -6.19 0.00
C THR A 114 -11.63 -5.99 0.16
N GLY A 115 -12.43 -6.46 -0.80
CA GLY A 115 -13.90 -6.45 -0.76
C GLY A 115 -14.56 -5.13 -1.18
N GLN A 116 -13.80 -4.03 -1.22
CA GLN A 116 -14.24 -2.73 -1.71
C GLN A 116 -13.63 -2.39 -3.07
N ALA A 117 -14.33 -1.58 -3.88
CA ALA A 117 -13.81 -1.09 -5.15
C ALA A 117 -12.57 -0.22 -4.95
N ILE A 118 -11.61 -0.30 -5.88
CA ILE A 118 -10.30 0.36 -5.72
C ILE A 118 -10.42 1.88 -5.62
N TYR A 119 -11.32 2.52 -6.39
CA TYR A 119 -11.50 3.98 -6.33
C TYR A 119 -12.10 4.49 -5.00
N LEU A 120 -12.56 3.59 -4.12
CA LEU A 120 -13.00 3.90 -2.76
C LEU A 120 -11.90 3.69 -1.72
N ASP A 121 -10.73 3.25 -2.14
CA ASP A 121 -9.62 2.99 -1.24
C ASP A 121 -9.00 4.32 -0.76
N GLY A 122 -8.72 4.41 0.53
CA GLY A 122 -8.32 5.66 1.17
C GLY A 122 -7.00 6.20 0.62
N VAL A 123 -6.06 5.33 0.23
CA VAL A 123 -4.79 5.75 -0.37
C VAL A 123 -4.98 6.40 -1.73
N ILE A 124 -5.98 5.97 -2.50
CA ILE A 124 -6.31 6.56 -3.81
C ILE A 124 -6.80 7.99 -3.63
N GLU A 125 -7.69 8.21 -2.66
CA GLU A 125 -8.21 9.54 -2.36
C GLU A 125 -7.08 10.48 -1.90
N MET A 126 -6.20 10.01 -0.99
CA MET A 126 -5.05 10.78 -0.53
C MET A 126 -4.09 11.14 -1.67
N ILE A 127 -3.77 10.19 -2.56
CA ILE A 127 -2.90 10.45 -3.71
C ILE A 127 -3.55 11.47 -4.65
N TYR A 128 -4.84 11.29 -4.96
CA TYR A 128 -5.55 12.18 -5.88
C TYR A 128 -5.62 13.61 -5.35
N ASP A 129 -5.89 13.79 -4.06
CA ASP A 129 -5.98 15.12 -3.44
C ASP A 129 -4.61 15.82 -3.40
N HIS A 130 -3.49 15.08 -3.31
CA HIS A 130 -2.13 15.64 -3.42
C HIS A 130 -1.72 16.07 -4.84
N LEU A 131 -2.53 15.77 -5.86
CA LEU A 131 -2.28 16.16 -7.26
C LEU A 131 -3.00 17.45 -7.67
N GLN A 132 -3.92 17.96 -6.84
CA GLN A 132 -4.68 19.19 -7.08
C GLN A 132 -3.94 20.43 -6.56
#